data_AF-A0A6A2FJI4-F1
#
_entry.id   AF-A0A6A2FJI4-F1
#
_cell.length_a   1.000
_cell.length_b   1.000
_cell.length_c   1.000
_cell.angle_alpha   90.00
_cell.angle_beta   90.00
_cell.angle_gamma   90.00
#
_symmetry.space_group_name_H-M   'P 1'
#
loop_
_entity.id
_entity.type
_entity.pdbx_description
1 polymer ?
#
loop_
_entity_poly.entity_id
_entity_poly.type
_entity_poly.pdbx_seq_one_letter_code
_entity_poly.pdbx_strand_id
1 'polypeptide(L)'
;MNKLILFAVIAAIAAGCTQQHSSDSFDIELVVLVDITDQHLIYPDAITLLEFAGVTADIYAGACITVIPITDGDYTEATLCKLPKENPLTVNKDLRKQKVKQFSKELSAQLTVLAKRDSIRKAKSIVFRTCAKALNTLSKKPASHNARKVCIIYSDLLEHSSVSLYDSKTQELLNKDPEAVASA
;
A
#
# COMPACT_ATOMS: atom_id res chain seq x y z
N MET A 1 10.67 -30.91 -46.35
CA MET A 1 10.27 -29.52 -46.02
C MET A 1 9.26 -29.43 -44.87
N ASN A 2 8.21 -30.25 -44.81
CA ASN A 2 7.18 -30.16 -43.74
C ASN A 2 7.68 -30.36 -42.30
N LYS A 3 8.72 -31.18 -42.07
CA LYS A 3 9.24 -31.43 -40.71
C LYS A 3 9.97 -30.22 -40.11
N LEU A 4 10.62 -29.39 -40.94
CA LEU A 4 11.34 -28.18 -40.52
C LEU A 4 10.38 -27.07 -40.09
N ILE A 5 9.25 -26.94 -40.79
CA ILE A 5 8.18 -25.99 -40.45
C ILE A 5 7.53 -26.37 -39.12
N LEU A 6 7.28 -27.68 -38.89
CA LEU A 6 6.70 -28.16 -37.64
C LEU A 6 7.61 -27.88 -36.43
N PHE A 7 8.92 -28.09 -36.56
CA PHE A 7 9.89 -27.77 -35.51
C PHE A 7 9.98 -26.26 -35.24
N ALA A 8 9.92 -25.42 -36.29
CA ALA A 8 9.92 -23.97 -36.14
C ALA A 8 8.67 -23.46 -35.42
N VAL A 9 7.50 -24.04 -35.70
CA VAL A 9 6.24 -23.69 -35.02
C VAL A 9 6.26 -24.10 -33.55
N ILE A 10 6.75 -25.30 -33.23
CA ILE A 10 6.88 -25.77 -31.84
C ILE A 10 7.87 -24.89 -31.04
N ALA A 11 8.99 -24.51 -31.65
CA ALA A 11 9.96 -23.60 -31.04
C ALA A 11 9.40 -22.19 -30.82
N ALA A 12 8.60 -21.67 -31.75
CA ALA A 12 7.93 -20.37 -31.62
C ALA A 12 6.86 -20.37 -30.51
N ILE A 13 6.12 -21.47 -30.35
CA ILE A 13 5.15 -21.62 -29.25
C ILE A 13 5.87 -21.74 -27.90
N ALA A 14 6.98 -22.47 -27.83
CA ALA A 14 7.78 -22.58 -26.60
C ALA A 14 8.43 -21.24 -26.20
N ALA A 15 8.89 -20.44 -27.17
CA ALA A 15 9.45 -19.10 -26.92
C ALA A 15 8.36 -18.07 -26.56
N GLY A 16 7.12 -18.25 -27.02
CA GLY A 16 5.98 -17.41 -26.63
C GLY A 16 5.52 -17.61 -25.19
N CYS A 17 5.85 -18.75 -24.57
CA CYS A 17 5.47 -19.09 -23.20
C CYS A 17 6.47 -18.61 -22.13
N THR A 18 7.58 -17.97 -22.49
CA THR A 18 8.45 -17.29 -21.53
C THR A 18 8.01 -15.85 -21.34
N GLN A 19 6.72 -15.63 -21.06
CA GLN A 19 6.33 -14.42 -20.35
C GLN A 19 6.87 -14.58 -18.93
N GLN A 20 8.01 -13.93 -18.72
CA GLN A 20 8.67 -13.79 -17.44
C GLN A 20 7.67 -13.15 -16.48
N HIS A 21 6.93 -13.97 -15.73
CA HIS A 21 6.11 -13.50 -14.63
C HIS A 21 7.08 -12.83 -13.66
N SER A 22 7.12 -11.50 -13.69
CA SER A 22 7.94 -10.73 -12.77
C SER A 22 7.53 -11.12 -11.35
N SER A 23 8.49 -11.65 -10.59
CA SER A 23 8.32 -12.07 -9.20
C SER A 23 7.88 -10.94 -8.26
N ASP A 24 7.79 -9.70 -8.77
CA ASP A 24 7.35 -8.51 -8.07
C ASP A 24 5.91 -8.06 -8.42
N SER A 25 5.13 -8.87 -9.14
CA SER A 25 3.69 -8.59 -9.33
C SER A 25 2.85 -9.16 -8.19
N PHE A 26 2.01 -8.32 -7.59
CA PHE A 26 1.12 -8.68 -6.49
C PHE A 26 -0.35 -8.61 -6.95
N ASP A 27 -1.19 -9.46 -6.37
CA ASP A 27 -2.63 -9.43 -6.63
C ASP A 27 -3.30 -8.26 -5.87
N ILE A 28 -2.70 -7.82 -4.75
CA ILE A 28 -3.06 -6.58 -4.07
C ILE A 28 -1.83 -5.76 -3.68
N GLU A 29 -1.88 -4.47 -4.01
CA GLU A 29 -0.91 -3.46 -3.58
C GLU A 29 -1.61 -2.38 -2.79
N LEU A 30 -1.25 -2.27 -1.52
CA LEU A 30 -1.77 -1.30 -0.59
C LEU A 30 -0.67 -0.31 -0.21
N VAL A 31 -0.94 0.97 -0.37
CA VAL A 31 -0.13 2.06 0.19
C VAL A 31 -0.94 2.68 1.33
N VAL A 32 -0.35 2.75 2.51
CA VAL A 32 -0.95 3.33 3.71
C VAL A 32 -0.15 4.58 4.07
N LEU A 33 -0.78 5.74 3.91
CA LEU A 33 -0.22 7.01 4.34
C LEU A 33 -0.70 7.31 5.74
N VAL A 34 0.22 7.68 6.63
CA VAL A 34 -0.09 7.96 8.05
C VAL A 34 0.50 9.29 8.42
N ASP A 35 -0.34 10.28 8.72
CA ASP A 35 0.11 11.59 9.16
C ASP A 35 0.51 11.60 10.63
N ILE A 36 1.81 11.40 10.86
CA ILE A 36 2.35 11.34 12.21
C ILE A 36 2.44 12.72 12.88
N THR A 37 1.97 13.79 12.21
CA THR A 37 1.89 15.14 12.77
C THR A 37 0.48 15.48 13.26
N ASP A 38 -0.53 14.68 12.88
CA ASP A 38 -1.90 14.80 13.35
C ASP A 38 -1.99 14.41 14.85
N GLN A 39 -2.50 15.33 15.66
CA GLN A 39 -2.61 15.18 17.12
C GLN A 39 -3.75 14.24 17.54
N HIS A 40 -4.72 14.03 16.66
CA HIS A 40 -5.89 13.19 16.89
C HIS A 40 -5.86 11.94 16.02
N LEU A 41 -4.69 11.59 15.48
CA LEU A 41 -4.49 10.46 14.60
C LEU A 41 -4.95 9.15 15.26
N ILE A 42 -5.85 8.47 14.56
CA ILE A 42 -6.12 7.05 14.81
C ILE A 42 -5.15 6.24 13.97
N TYR A 43 -4.21 5.56 14.61
CA TYR A 43 -3.23 4.75 13.91
C TYR A 43 -3.89 3.53 13.25
N PRO A 44 -3.49 3.16 12.01
CA PRO A 44 -3.96 1.93 11.39
C PRO A 44 -3.54 0.71 12.22
N ASP A 45 -4.46 -0.24 12.36
CA ASP A 45 -4.17 -1.53 12.94
C ASP A 45 -3.89 -2.58 11.86
N ALA A 46 -3.01 -3.53 12.16
CA ALA A 46 -2.62 -4.55 11.20
C ALA A 46 -3.78 -5.46 10.80
N ILE A 47 -4.71 -5.74 11.71
CA ILE A 47 -5.81 -6.69 11.46
C ILE A 47 -6.73 -6.11 10.37
N THR A 48 -7.18 -4.87 10.52
CA THR A 48 -8.00 -4.17 9.54
C THR A 48 -7.31 -4.06 8.19
N LEU A 49 -6.01 -3.73 8.16
CA LEU A 49 -5.27 -3.65 6.89
C LEU A 49 -5.14 -5.00 6.20
N LEU A 50 -4.91 -6.08 6.96
CA LEU A 50 -4.84 -7.44 6.42
C LEU A 50 -6.20 -7.92 5.90
N GLU A 51 -7.28 -7.67 6.65
CA GLU A 51 -8.64 -7.97 6.24
C GLU A 51 -9.03 -7.19 4.97
N PHE A 52 -8.73 -5.89 4.93
CA PHE A 52 -8.94 -5.07 3.75
C PHE A 52 -8.16 -5.59 2.54
N ALA A 53 -6.93 -6.06 2.77
CA ALA A 53 -6.10 -6.69 1.74
C ALA A 53 -6.57 -8.12 1.38
N GLY A 54 -7.58 -8.66 2.05
CA GLY A 54 -8.10 -10.01 1.84
C GLY A 54 -7.15 -11.11 2.31
N VAL A 55 -6.15 -10.79 3.13
CA VAL A 55 -5.12 -11.71 3.61
C VAL A 55 -5.70 -12.61 4.70
N THR A 56 -5.95 -13.86 4.32
CA THR A 56 -6.42 -14.92 5.23
C THR A 56 -5.33 -15.98 5.45
N ALA A 57 -5.52 -16.88 6.41
CA ALA A 57 -4.54 -17.93 6.72
C ALA A 57 -4.22 -18.87 5.54
N ASP A 58 -5.15 -19.03 4.61
CA ASP A 58 -5.04 -19.95 3.46
C ASP A 58 -4.91 -19.22 2.11
N ILE A 59 -4.60 -17.92 2.13
CA ILE A 59 -4.41 -17.14 0.90
C ILE A 59 -3.16 -17.59 0.13
N TYR A 60 -3.27 -17.73 -1.18
CA TYR A 60 -2.13 -17.99 -2.09
C TYR A 60 -1.77 -16.78 -2.95
N ALA A 61 -2.66 -15.80 -3.02
CA ALA A 61 -2.43 -14.53 -3.69
C ALA A 61 -1.28 -13.75 -3.04
N GLY A 62 -0.60 -12.95 -3.85
CA GLY A 62 0.45 -12.05 -3.40
C GLY A 62 -0.12 -10.73 -2.89
N ALA A 63 0.41 -10.24 -1.77
CA ALA A 63 0.06 -8.95 -1.19
C ALA A 63 1.32 -8.11 -0.94
N CYS A 64 1.22 -6.81 -1.16
CA CYS A 64 2.26 -5.85 -0.87
C CYS A 64 1.65 -4.68 -0.12
N ILE A 65 2.14 -4.42 1.10
CA ILE A 65 1.69 -3.31 1.93
C ILE A 65 2.87 -2.39 2.18
N THR A 66 2.75 -1.14 1.74
CA THR A 66 3.74 -0.10 1.94
C THR A 66 3.17 0.94 2.90
N VAL A 67 3.85 1.20 4.02
CA VAL A 67 3.45 2.22 4.99
C VAL A 67 4.39 3.42 4.85
N ILE A 68 3.84 4.61 4.67
CA ILE A 68 4.59 5.84 4.44
C ILE A 68 4.11 6.89 5.44
N PRO A 69 4.98 7.41 6.33
CA PRO A 69 4.61 8.54 7.16
C PRO A 69 4.48 9.80 6.30
N ILE A 70 3.46 10.61 6.58
CA ILE A 70 3.36 12.01 6.18
C ILE A 70 3.99 12.82 7.30
N THR A 71 4.92 13.72 6.95
CA THR A 71 5.66 14.57 7.91
C THR A 71 5.78 15.98 7.36
N ASP A 72 6.57 16.81 8.03
CA ASP A 72 6.97 18.16 7.61
C ASP A 72 7.97 18.19 6.42
N GLY A 73 8.31 17.04 5.85
CA GLY A 73 9.36 16.90 4.83
C GLY A 73 8.97 15.97 3.68
N ASP A 74 9.62 16.16 2.54
CA ASP A 74 9.30 15.45 1.28
C ASP A 74 9.81 14.00 1.21
N TYR A 75 10.71 13.64 2.11
CA TYR A 75 11.39 12.35 2.13
C TYR A 75 11.21 11.69 3.48
N THR A 76 10.40 10.64 3.48
CA THR A 76 10.15 9.80 4.63
C THR A 76 10.54 8.36 4.31
N GLU A 77 11.04 7.66 5.31
CA GLU A 77 11.38 6.25 5.17
C GLU A 77 10.08 5.44 5.09
N ALA A 78 9.83 4.86 3.93
CA ALA A 78 8.72 3.96 3.70
C ALA A 78 9.07 2.55 4.20
N THR A 79 8.12 1.93 4.88
CA THR A 79 8.24 0.52 5.27
C THR A 79 7.49 -0.36 4.28
N LEU A 80 8.08 -1.48 3.91
CA LEU A 80 7.53 -2.41 2.93
C LEU A 80 7.40 -3.80 3.51
N CYS A 81 6.18 -4.35 3.49
CA CYS A 81 5.89 -5.74 3.81
C CYS A 81 5.40 -6.44 2.54
N LYS A 82 5.99 -7.60 2.21
CA LYS A 82 5.65 -8.39 1.02
C LYS A 82 5.24 -9.80 1.41
N LEU A 83 4.14 -10.26 0.82
CA LEU A 83 3.71 -11.64 0.78
C LEU A 83 3.75 -12.08 -0.69
N PRO A 84 4.77 -12.83 -1.13
CA PRO A 84 4.83 -13.32 -2.50
C PRO A 84 3.65 -14.23 -2.85
N LYS A 85 3.23 -14.19 -4.11
CA LYS A 85 2.24 -15.11 -4.68
C LYS A 85 2.83 -16.52 -4.78
N GLU A 86 2.03 -17.53 -4.47
CA GLU A 86 2.44 -18.93 -4.59
C GLU A 86 1.36 -19.76 -5.27
N ASN A 87 1.74 -20.85 -5.94
CA ASN A 87 0.78 -21.73 -6.59
C ASN A 87 0.26 -22.78 -5.57
N PRO A 88 -1.06 -22.86 -5.32
CA PRO A 88 -1.63 -23.80 -4.35
C PRO A 88 -1.35 -25.28 -4.65
N LEU A 89 -1.06 -25.63 -5.91
CA LEU A 89 -0.81 -27.00 -6.33
C LEU A 89 0.61 -27.48 -6.02
N THR A 90 1.58 -26.57 -5.94
CA THR A 90 3.00 -26.93 -5.79
C THR A 90 3.61 -26.49 -4.46
N VAL A 91 2.94 -25.60 -3.73
CA VAL A 91 3.47 -25.04 -2.49
C VAL A 91 3.23 -25.95 -1.28
N ASN A 92 4.19 -25.98 -0.36
CA ASN A 92 3.98 -26.58 0.95
C ASN A 92 3.02 -25.70 1.78
N LYS A 93 1.88 -26.29 2.18
CA LYS A 93 0.80 -25.58 2.90
C LYS A 93 1.22 -25.07 4.28
N ASP A 94 2.03 -25.83 5.02
CA ASP A 94 2.48 -25.43 6.36
C ASP A 94 3.48 -24.28 6.27
N LEU A 95 4.40 -24.35 5.30
CA LEU A 95 5.32 -23.26 5.01
C LEU A 95 4.56 -22.00 4.57
N ARG A 96 3.50 -22.14 3.76
CA ARG A 96 2.65 -21.02 3.36
C ARG A 96 2.01 -20.34 4.58
N LYS A 97 1.42 -21.12 5.49
CA LYS A 97 0.81 -20.61 6.73
C LYS A 97 1.83 -19.86 7.59
N GLN A 98 3.06 -20.37 7.67
CA GLN A 98 4.15 -19.67 8.37
C GLN A 98 4.50 -18.33 7.72
N LYS A 99 4.59 -18.26 6.38
CA LYS A 99 4.84 -17.01 5.65
C LYS A 99 3.73 -15.98 5.88
N VAL A 100 2.46 -16.39 5.86
CA VAL A 100 1.32 -15.49 6.15
C VAL A 100 1.39 -14.96 7.58
N LYS A 101 1.70 -15.81 8.56
CA LYS A 101 1.88 -15.39 9.96
C LYS A 101 3.05 -14.42 10.12
N GLN A 102 4.17 -14.70 9.47
CA GLN A 102 5.35 -13.83 9.48
C GLN A 102 5.02 -12.47 8.88
N PHE A 103 4.40 -12.44 7.70
CA PHE A 103 3.94 -11.21 7.05
C PHE A 103 3.03 -10.37 7.97
N SER A 104 2.07 -11.02 8.64
CA SER A 104 1.16 -10.36 9.59
C SER A 104 1.90 -9.79 10.80
N LYS A 105 2.88 -10.53 11.33
CA LYS A 105 3.73 -10.10 12.45
C LYS A 105 4.64 -8.94 12.05
N GLU A 106 5.23 -8.99 10.86
CA GLU A 106 6.07 -7.93 10.30
C GLU A 106 5.27 -6.64 10.16
N LEU A 107 4.09 -6.68 9.54
CA LEU A 107 3.22 -5.51 9.44
C LEU A 107 2.89 -4.93 10.81
N SER A 108 2.48 -5.78 11.76
CA SER A 108 2.13 -5.35 13.13
C SER A 108 3.31 -4.67 13.84
N ALA A 109 4.51 -5.24 13.71
CA ALA A 109 5.73 -4.67 14.29
C ALA A 109 6.04 -3.30 13.70
N GLN A 110 5.90 -3.15 12.38
CA GLN A 110 6.19 -1.90 11.68
C GLN A 110 5.21 -0.78 12.05
N LEU A 111 3.91 -1.09 12.14
CA LEU A 111 2.90 -0.15 12.62
C LEU A 111 3.14 0.25 14.08
N THR A 112 3.58 -0.70 14.92
CA THR A 112 3.94 -0.42 16.32
C THR A 112 5.15 0.52 16.41
N VAL A 113 6.17 0.32 15.56
CA VAL A 113 7.33 1.21 15.51
C VAL A 113 6.90 2.60 15.03
N LEU A 114 6.03 2.68 14.01
CA LEU A 114 5.51 3.94 13.51
C LEU A 114 4.74 4.72 14.58
N ALA A 115 3.86 4.05 15.33
CA ALA A 115 3.09 4.67 16.41
C ALA A 115 3.95 5.13 17.59
N LYS A 116 5.15 4.56 17.74
CA LYS A 116 6.13 4.96 18.76
C LYS A 116 7.11 6.03 18.28
N ARG A 117 7.17 6.34 16.99
CA ARG A 117 7.93 7.49 16.52
C ARG A 117 7.23 8.69 17.15
N ASP A 118 7.92 9.37 18.06
CA ASP A 118 7.44 10.63 18.64
C ASP A 118 6.88 11.45 17.48
N SER A 119 5.59 11.77 17.52
CA SER A 119 4.99 12.76 16.64
C SER A 119 5.90 13.97 16.77
N ILE A 120 6.76 14.19 15.78
CA ILE A 120 7.69 15.31 15.80
C ILE A 120 6.76 16.48 16.05
N ARG A 121 6.96 17.21 17.17
CA ARG A 121 6.08 18.28 17.69
C ARG A 121 5.83 19.44 16.71
N LYS A 122 6.18 19.28 15.45
CA LYS A 122 5.88 20.16 14.35
C LYS A 122 4.48 19.80 13.84
N ALA A 123 3.50 20.64 14.16
CA ALA A 123 2.14 20.61 13.62
C ALA A 123 2.12 21.06 12.14
N LYS A 124 2.96 20.45 11.31
CA LYS A 124 3.16 20.82 9.91
C LYS A 124 3.32 19.55 9.09
N SER A 125 2.33 19.20 8.28
CA SER A 125 2.39 18.10 7.33
C SER A 125 2.40 18.61 5.89
N ILE A 126 3.13 17.90 5.02
CA ILE A 126 3.05 18.06 3.56
C ILE A 126 2.22 16.90 3.01
N VAL A 127 0.89 17.02 3.10
CA VAL A 127 -0.08 15.96 2.76
C VAL A 127 -0.20 15.79 1.25
N PHE A 128 -0.58 16.85 0.52
CA PHE A 128 -0.89 16.83 -0.91
C PHE A 128 0.24 16.23 -1.72
N ARG A 129 1.48 16.71 -1.51
CA ARG A 129 2.64 16.22 -2.27
C ARG A 129 2.95 14.77 -1.96
N THR A 130 2.85 14.37 -0.69
CA THR A 130 3.08 12.98 -0.26
C THR A 130 2.04 12.05 -0.90
N CYS A 131 0.76 12.43 -0.84
CA CYS A 131 -0.34 11.72 -1.49
C CYS A 131 -0.14 11.61 -3.01
N ALA A 132 0.16 12.73 -3.68
CA ALA A 132 0.36 12.75 -5.12
C ALA A 132 1.55 11.87 -5.54
N LYS A 133 2.66 11.91 -4.80
CA LYS A 133 3.84 11.06 -5.05
C LYS A 133 3.50 9.58 -4.86
N ALA A 134 2.80 9.23 -3.79
CA ALA A 134 2.38 7.87 -3.49
C ALA A 134 1.45 7.32 -4.58
N LEU A 135 0.41 8.06 -4.95
CA LEU A 135 -0.54 7.69 -6.00
C LEU A 135 0.13 7.57 -7.37
N ASN A 136 1.01 8.52 -7.74
CA ASN A 136 1.77 8.46 -8.98
C ASN A 136 2.75 7.29 -9.02
N THR A 137 3.32 6.91 -7.89
CA THR A 137 4.20 5.74 -7.81
C THR A 137 3.38 4.46 -7.95
N LEU A 138 2.27 4.36 -7.22
CA LEU A 138 1.37 3.21 -7.23
C LEU A 138 0.78 2.97 -8.63
N SER A 139 0.35 4.02 -9.33
CA SER A 139 -0.22 3.92 -10.68
C SER A 139 0.76 3.31 -11.68
N LYS A 140 2.06 3.62 -11.55
CA LYS A 140 3.14 3.15 -12.43
C LYS A 140 3.62 1.72 -12.15
N LYS A 141 3.30 1.14 -10.99
CA LYS A 141 3.76 -0.21 -10.66
C LYS A 141 3.18 -1.27 -11.62
N PRO A 142 3.94 -2.31 -12.00
CA PRO A 142 3.40 -3.42 -12.78
C PRO A 142 2.28 -4.13 -12.00
N ALA A 143 1.14 -4.36 -12.65
CA ALA A 143 0.00 -5.07 -12.07
C ALA A 143 -0.15 -6.45 -12.70
N SER A 144 -0.46 -7.47 -11.88
CA SER A 144 -1.00 -8.72 -12.42
C SER A 144 -2.38 -8.46 -13.04
N HIS A 145 -2.83 -9.37 -13.89
CA HIS A 145 -4.20 -9.33 -14.41
C HIS A 145 -5.19 -9.37 -13.23
N ASN A 146 -6.01 -8.32 -13.08
CA ASN A 146 -6.91 -8.06 -11.94
C ASN A 146 -6.25 -7.60 -10.63
N ALA A 147 -5.02 -7.09 -10.64
CA ALA A 147 -4.43 -6.56 -9.41
C ALA A 147 -5.21 -5.35 -8.87
N ARG A 148 -5.47 -5.36 -7.56
CA ARG A 148 -6.09 -4.22 -6.87
C ARG A 148 -5.00 -3.30 -6.32
N LYS A 149 -5.03 -2.03 -6.70
CA LYS A 149 -4.13 -1.00 -6.15
C LYS A 149 -4.93 -0.02 -5.32
N VAL A 150 -4.55 0.17 -4.06
CA VAL A 150 -5.28 1.05 -3.14
C VAL A 150 -4.31 1.93 -2.38
N CYS A 151 -4.69 3.19 -2.19
CA CYS A 151 -4.05 4.10 -1.24
C CYS A 151 -5.06 4.38 -0.13
N ILE A 152 -4.69 4.10 1.12
CA ILE A 152 -5.45 4.47 2.32
C ILE A 152 -4.69 5.60 3.01
N ILE A 153 -5.40 6.63 3.43
CA ILE A 153 -4.82 7.83 4.03
C ILE A 153 -5.42 8.00 5.42
N TYR A 154 -4.56 7.98 6.44
CA TYR A 154 -4.88 8.30 7.83
C TYR A 154 -4.29 9.68 8.13
N SER A 155 -5.12 10.72 8.02
CA SER A 155 -4.74 12.12 8.19
C SER A 155 -6.00 12.96 8.33
N ASP A 156 -5.94 14.02 9.12
CA ASP A 156 -6.89 15.13 9.11
C ASP A 156 -6.85 15.97 7.82
N LEU A 157 -5.94 15.66 6.89
CA LEU A 157 -5.73 16.35 5.61
C LEU A 157 -5.38 17.84 5.75
N LEU A 158 -4.96 18.30 6.94
CA LEU A 158 -4.55 19.68 7.18
C LEU A 158 -3.17 19.93 6.57
N GLU A 159 -3.16 20.57 5.40
CA GLU A 159 -1.94 20.87 4.66
C GLU A 159 -1.19 22.07 5.26
N HIS A 160 0.11 21.92 5.54
CA HIS A 160 1.00 23.02 5.87
C HIS A 160 1.89 23.41 4.68
N SER A 161 1.26 23.75 3.55
CA SER A 161 1.93 24.29 2.36
C SER A 161 1.09 25.37 1.68
N SER A 162 1.48 25.82 0.49
CA SER A 162 0.73 26.83 -0.28
C SER A 162 -0.55 26.30 -0.91
N VAL A 163 -0.84 25.00 -0.76
CA VAL A 163 -2.07 24.35 -1.23
C VAL A 163 -2.92 24.04 0.00
N SER A 164 -4.25 24.09 -0.13
CA SER A 164 -5.17 23.57 0.90
C SER A 164 -6.04 22.49 0.26
N LEU A 165 -6.26 21.39 1.00
CA LEU A 165 -7.20 20.33 0.62
C LEU A 165 -8.64 20.69 0.99
N TYR A 166 -8.82 21.68 1.87
CA TYR A 166 -10.11 22.23 2.25
C TYR A 166 -10.44 23.45 1.42
N ASP A 167 -11.72 23.66 1.11
CA ASP A 167 -12.16 24.97 0.64
C ASP A 167 -12.04 25.99 1.78
N SER A 168 -11.86 27.26 1.42
CA SER A 168 -11.56 28.31 2.40
C SER A 168 -12.66 28.52 3.43
N LYS A 169 -13.93 28.31 3.08
CA LYS A 169 -15.06 28.49 4.00
C LYS A 169 -15.12 27.34 5.01
N THR A 170 -14.95 26.11 4.54
CA THR A 170 -14.89 24.92 5.41
C THR A 170 -13.69 25.00 6.35
N GLN A 171 -12.53 25.46 5.86
CA GLN A 171 -11.35 25.65 6.71
C GLN A 171 -11.59 26.73 7.78
N GLU A 172 -12.21 27.84 7.42
CA GLU A 172 -12.56 28.88 8.39
C GLU A 172 -13.57 28.38 9.44
N LEU A 173 -14.55 27.56 9.02
CA LEU A 173 -15.54 26.97 9.90
C LEU A 173 -14.90 25.93 10.84
N LEU A 174 -14.06 25.03 10.32
CA LEU A 174 -13.28 24.07 11.12
C LEU A 174 -12.45 24.76 12.20
N ASN A 175 -11.86 25.91 11.91
CA ASN A 175 -11.05 26.67 12.87
C ASN A 175 -11.89 27.37 13.95
N LYS A 176 -13.14 27.73 13.66
CA LYS A 176 -14.01 28.51 14.57
C LYS A 176 -14.94 27.62 15.39
N ASP A 177 -15.53 26.62 14.74
CA ASP A 177 -16.51 25.70 15.30
C ASP A 177 -16.47 24.35 14.54
N PRO A 178 -15.60 23.42 14.97
CA PRO A 178 -15.47 22.10 14.34
C PRO A 178 -16.78 21.28 14.35
N GLU A 179 -17.66 21.47 15.34
CA GLU A 179 -18.91 20.69 15.46
C GLU A 179 -19.94 21.09 14.39
N ALA A 180 -19.90 22.35 13.95
CA ALA A 180 -20.75 22.84 12.86
C ALA A 180 -20.45 22.17 11.51
N VAL A 181 -19.23 21.65 11.31
CA VAL A 181 -18.84 20.95 10.08
C VAL A 181 -19.35 19.50 10.09
N ALA A 182 -19.38 18.86 11.26
CA ALA A 182 -19.84 17.48 11.40
C ALA A 182 -21.38 17.34 11.28
N SER A 183 -22.11 18.45 11.38
CA SER A 183 -23.57 18.51 11.36
C SER A 183 -24.17 19.02 10.04
N ALA A 184 -23.33 19.39 9.07
CA ALA A 184 -23.71 19.84 7.73
C ALA A 184 -23.77 18.68 6.72
#